data_AF-A0A660PDX3-F1
#
_entry.id   AF-A0A660PDX3-F1
#
_cell.length_a   1.000
_cell.length_b   1.000
_cell.length_c   1.000
_cell.angle_alpha   90.00
_cell.angle_beta   90.00
_cell.angle_gamma   90.00
#
_symmetry.space_group_name_H-M   'P 1'
#
loop_
_entity.id
_entity.type
_entity.pdbx_description
1 polymer ?
#
loop_
_entity_poly.entity_id
_entity_poly.type
_entity_poly.pdbx_seq_one_letter_code
_entity_poly.pdbx_strand_id
1 'polypeptide(L)'
;MLDMAAAPGGKAIYAAVRMHNKGMITALDKSRPRLELMMENVSRHGIKIINPVHADALEFEAEPFNRVLLDVPCSGWGNAGK
;
A
#
# COMPACT_ATOMS: atom_id res chain seq x y z
N MET A 1 1.36 4.69 9.39
CA MET A 1 0.08 4.53 8.66
C MET A 1 0.05 3.14 8.05
N LEU A 2 -1.10 2.49 7.98
CA LEU A 2 -1.27 1.19 7.31
C LEU A 2 -2.06 1.37 6.01
N ASP A 3 -1.62 0.76 4.91
CA ASP A 3 -2.36 0.58 3.65
C ASP A 3 -2.57 -0.93 3.45
N MET A 4 -3.81 -1.41 3.61
CA MET A 4 -4.12 -2.85 3.73
C MET A 4 -4.24 -3.60 2.39
N ALA A 5 -4.27 -2.88 1.27
CA ALA A 5 -4.36 -3.46 -0.08
C ALA A 5 -3.52 -2.61 -1.04
N ALA A 6 -2.23 -2.47 -0.69
CA ALA A 6 -1.42 -1.36 -1.15
C ALA A 6 -1.02 -1.47 -2.63
N ALA A 7 -0.83 -2.68 -3.18
CA ALA A 7 -0.37 -2.81 -4.55
C ALA A 7 -1.52 -2.53 -5.53
N PRO A 8 -1.30 -1.80 -6.64
CA PRO A 8 -0.01 -1.50 -7.29
C PRO A 8 0.78 -0.29 -6.76
N GLY A 9 0.36 0.35 -5.65
CA GLY A 9 1.19 1.30 -4.90
C GLY A 9 0.81 2.77 -5.03
N GLY A 10 -0.09 3.13 -5.94
CA GLY A 10 -0.37 4.55 -6.24
C GLY A 10 -0.84 5.37 -5.04
N LYS A 11 -1.68 4.78 -4.17
CA LYS A 11 -2.19 5.44 -2.96
C LYS A 11 -1.12 5.58 -1.89
N ALA A 12 -0.36 4.52 -1.61
CA ALA A 12 0.78 4.54 -0.71
C ALA A 12 1.83 5.59 -1.14
N ILE A 13 2.15 5.65 -2.44
CA ILE A 13 3.06 6.64 -3.03
C ILE A 13 2.52 8.06 -2.82
N TYR A 14 1.24 8.29 -3.15
CA TYR A 14 0.61 9.60 -2.95
C TYR A 14 0.63 10.03 -1.48
N ALA A 15 0.30 9.11 -0.56
CA ALA A 15 0.38 9.36 0.88
C ALA A 15 1.82 9.71 1.31
N ALA A 16 2.83 8.99 0.80
CA ALA A 16 4.22 9.26 1.13
C ALA A 16 4.69 10.65 0.67
N VAL A 17 4.24 11.10 -0.51
CA VAL A 17 4.47 12.45 -1.02
C VAL A 17 3.82 13.50 -0.11
N ARG A 18 2.56 13.29 0.31
CA ARG A 18 1.85 14.20 1.24
C ARG A 18 2.47 14.23 2.64
N MET A 19 3.11 13.14 3.05
CA MET A 19 3.88 13.04 4.29
C MET A 19 5.31 13.63 4.15
N HIS A 20 5.66 14.22 3.00
CA HIS A 20 6.99 14.76 2.72
C HIS A 20 8.11 13.73 2.98
N ASN A 21 7.85 12.46 2.67
CA ASN A 21 8.78 11.35 2.89
C ASN A 21 9.28 11.25 4.37
N LYS A 22 8.42 11.61 5.34
CA LYS A 22 8.69 11.50 6.78
C LYS A 22 7.68 10.57 7.46
N GLY A 23 8.14 9.80 8.45
CA GLY A 23 7.33 8.81 9.16
C GLY A 23 7.43 7.43 8.52
N MET A 24 6.37 6.63 8.62
CA MET A 24 6.34 5.25 8.11
C MET A 24 4.95 4.85 7.61
N ILE A 25 4.93 4.17 6.48
CA ILE A 25 3.75 3.58 5.84
C ILE A 25 4.02 2.07 5.71
N THR A 26 3.19 1.27 6.36
CA THR A 26 3.16 -0.19 6.16
C THR A 26 2.24 -0.47 4.99
N ALA A 27 2.78 -1.05 3.91
CA ALA A 27 2.04 -1.38 2.70
C ALA A 27 1.83 -2.90 2.63
N LEU A 28 0.63 -3.34 2.93
CA LEU A 28 0.26 -4.74 3.02
C LEU A 28 -0.44 -5.21 1.74
N ASP A 29 -0.05 -6.37 1.23
CA ASP A 29 -0.73 -7.06 0.14
C ASP A 29 -0.43 -8.57 0.22
N LYS A 30 -1.43 -9.39 -0.13
CA LYS A 30 -1.29 -10.86 -0.15
C LYS A 30 -0.54 -11.40 -1.36
N SER A 31 -0.23 -10.55 -2.34
CA SER A 31 0.44 -10.92 -3.58
C SER A 31 1.87 -10.40 -3.60
N ARG A 32 2.83 -11.31 -3.35
CA ARG A 32 4.26 -10.99 -3.42
C ARG A 32 4.70 -10.36 -4.75
N PRO A 33 4.30 -10.86 -5.94
CA PRO A 33 4.68 -10.23 -7.21
C PRO A 33 4.15 -8.80 -7.35
N ARG A 34 2.97 -8.51 -6.82
CA ARG A 34 2.40 -7.16 -6.84
C ARG A 34 3.16 -6.21 -5.90
N LEU A 35 3.61 -6.70 -4.75
CA LEU A 35 4.48 -5.92 -3.84
C LEU A 35 5.84 -5.61 -4.47
N GLU A 36 6.44 -6.56 -5.19
CA GLU A 36 7.70 -6.33 -5.90
C GLU A 36 7.56 -5.21 -6.95
N LEU A 37 6.53 -5.28 -7.79
CA LEU A 37 6.19 -4.22 -8.75
C LEU A 37 5.91 -2.87 -8.07
N MET A 38 5.22 -2.89 -6.94
CA MET A 38 5.00 -1.69 -6.13
C MET A 38 6.33 -1.12 -5.65
N MET A 39 7.24 -1.94 -5.13
CA MET A 39 8.53 -1.47 -4.59
C MET A 39 9.45 -0.92 -5.68
N GLU A 40 9.41 -1.46 -6.89
CA GLU A 40 10.07 -0.82 -8.03
C GLU A 40 9.52 0.59 -8.27
N ASN A 41 8.20 0.77 -8.26
CA ASN A 41 7.58 2.08 -8.42
C ASN A 41 7.93 3.03 -7.27
N VAL A 42 7.91 2.55 -6.02
CA VAL A 42 8.32 3.31 -4.83
C VAL A 42 9.76 3.80 -4.96
N SER A 43 10.66 2.91 -5.38
CA SER A 43 12.08 3.23 -5.62
C SER A 43 12.26 4.28 -6.73
N ARG A 44 11.54 4.15 -7.85
CA ARG A 44 11.56 5.12 -8.95
C ARG A 44 11.14 6.54 -8.52
N HIS A 45 10.27 6.67 -7.50
CA HIS A 45 9.83 7.96 -6.95
C HIS A 45 10.70 8.46 -5.79
N GLY A 46 11.77 7.76 -5.42
CA GLY A 46 12.67 8.16 -4.33
C GLY A 46 12.05 8.11 -2.93
N ILE A 47 10.95 7.37 -2.77
CA ILE A 47 10.24 7.23 -1.50
C ILE A 47 10.97 6.22 -0.60
N LYS A 48 11.13 6.56 0.68
CA LYS A 48 11.92 5.78 1.66
C LYS A 48 11.09 5.30 2.85
N ILE A 49 9.87 5.78 2.98
CA ILE A 49 9.02 5.54 4.16
C ILE A 49 7.98 4.43 3.97
N ILE A 50 7.96 3.75 2.81
CA ILE A 50 7.04 2.65 2.54
C ILE A 50 7.75 1.33 2.83
N ASN A 51 7.21 0.56 3.76
CA ASN A 51 7.66 -0.78 4.12
C ASN A 51 6.65 -1.83 3.63
N PRO A 52 7.02 -2.71 2.68
CA PRO A 52 6.13 -3.74 2.17
C PRO A 52 5.96 -4.87 3.19
N VAL A 53 4.73 -5.38 3.33
CA VAL A 53 4.40 -6.55 4.16
C VAL A 53 3.58 -7.52 3.33
N HIS A 54 4.08 -8.74 3.19
CA HIS A 54 3.38 -9.82 2.50
C HIS A 54 2.57 -10.64 3.51
N ALA A 55 1.27 -10.38 3.57
CA ALA A 55 0.34 -11.06 4.47
C ALA A 55 -1.10 -10.94 3.93
N ASP A 56 -1.97 -11.84 4.37
CA ASP A 56 -3.41 -11.63 4.24
C ASP A 56 -3.87 -10.61 5.29
N ALA A 57 -4.65 -9.62 4.88
CA ALA A 57 -5.17 -8.58 5.75
C ALA A 57 -6.09 -9.15 6.86
N LEU A 58 -6.69 -10.32 6.64
CA LEU A 58 -7.51 -11.02 7.64
C LEU A 58 -6.69 -11.74 8.71
N GLU A 59 -5.43 -12.03 8.43
CA GLU A 59 -4.50 -12.74 9.33
C GLU A 59 -3.40 -11.80 9.89
N PHE A 60 -3.43 -10.52 9.50
CA PHE A 60 -2.41 -9.57 9.87
C PHE A 60 -2.66 -8.97 11.25
N GLU A 61 -1.84 -9.38 12.21
CA GLU A 61 -1.77 -8.79 13.54
C GLU A 61 -0.67 -7.74 13.62
N ALA A 62 -0.99 -6.58 14.17
CA ALA A 62 -0.03 -5.50 14.35
C ALA A 62 -0.44 -4.57 15.49
N GLU A 63 0.55 -3.86 16.02
CA GLU A 63 0.31 -2.75 16.95
C GLU A 63 -0.58 -1.67 16.31
N PRO A 64 -1.36 -0.92 17.10
CA PRO A 64 -2.25 0.11 16.59
C PRO A 64 -1.54 1.16 15.72
N PHE A 65 -2.11 1.46 14.56
CA PHE A 65 -1.63 2.52 13.68
C PHE A 65 -2.39 3.83 13.94
N ASN A 66 -1.71 4.98 13.83
CA ASN A 66 -2.37 6.29 13.96
C ASN A 66 -3.42 6.55 12.87
N ARG A 67 -3.26 5.93 11.70
CA ARG A 67 -4.19 6.00 10.56
C ARG A 67 -4.11 4.71 9.74
N VAL A 68 -5.26 4.26 9.25
CA VAL A 68 -5.41 3.10 8.38
C VAL A 68 -6.16 3.53 7.11
N LEU A 69 -5.64 3.11 5.96
CA LEU A 69 -6.28 3.22 4.65
C LEU A 69 -6.64 1.80 4.20
N LEU A 70 -7.91 1.58 3.88
CA LEU A 70 -8.43 0.31 3.39
C LEU A 70 -9.09 0.53 2.03
N ASP A 71 -8.36 0.19 0.97
CA ASP A 71 -8.86 0.18 -0.41
C ASP A 71 -9.20 -1.25 -0.82
N VAL A 72 -10.33 -1.75 -0.31
CA VAL A 72 -10.75 -3.16 -0.50
C VAL A 72 -10.97 -3.48 -1.97
N PRO A 73 -10.57 -4.68 -2.45
CA PRO A 73 -10.88 -5.14 -3.80
C PRO A 73 -12.39 -5.12 -4.00
N CYS A 74 -12.86 -4.23 -4.88
CA CYS A 74 -14.25 -4.14 -5.25
C CYS A 74 -14.54 -5.08 -6.43
N SER A 75 -15.82 -5.33 -6.68
CA SER A 75 -16.32 -6.16 -7.78
C SER A 75 -16.02 -5.60 -9.19
N GLY A 76 -15.34 -4.46 -9.29
CA GLY A 76 -14.78 -3.95 -10.55
C GLY A 76 -15.81 -3.34 -11.52
N TRP A 77 -17.10 -3.32 -11.19
CA TRP A 77 -18.16 -2.80 -12.07
C TRP A 77 -17.91 -1.38 -12.56
N GLY A 78 -17.31 -0.51 -11.74
CA GLY A 78 -16.97 0.86 -12.12
C GLY A 78 -15.87 0.98 -13.19
N ASN A 79 -15.15 -0.11 -13.49
CA ASN A 79 -14.10 -0.17 -14.51
C ASN A 79 -14.50 -1.04 -15.71
N ALA A 80 -15.70 -1.64 -15.74
CA ALA A 80 -16.13 -2.59 -16.77
C ALA A 80 -16.32 -1.95 -18.17
N GLY A 81 -16.29 -0.62 -18.27
CA GLY A 81 -16.39 0.13 -19.53
C GLY A 81 -15.09 0.82 -19.97
N LYS A 82 -13.94 0.47 -19.40
CA LYS A 82 -12.62 0.94 -19.83
C LYS A 82 -11.91 -0.08 -20.71
#